data_AF-A0A7W0GRZ8-F1
#
_entry.id   AF-A0A7W0GRZ8-F1
#
_cell.length_a   1.000
_cell.length_b   1.000
_cell.length_c   1.000
_cell.angle_alpha   90.00
_cell.angle_beta   90.00
_cell.angle_gamma   90.00
#
_symmetry.space_group_name_H-M   'P 1'
#
loop_
_entity.id
_entity.type
_entity.pdbx_description
1 polymer ?
#
loop_
_entity_poly.entity_id
_entity_poly.type
_entity_poly.pdbx_seq_one_letter_code
_entity_poly.pdbx_strand_id
1 'polypeptide(L)'
;DMRSFAIMREFGAPIVFDVTHSLQLPGGLGHATGGQSEYIEPLARAGVAAGVDAVFMEVHECPERAPSDGPNALPLDRMQSLLTMLRDIHQLVGSQPAKQAKA
;
A
#
# COMPACT_ATOMS: atom_id res chain seq x y z
N ASP A 1 6.94 -8.11 -2.10
CA ASP A 1 6.91 -8.91 -3.35
C ASP A 1 5.46 -9.16 -3.71
N MET A 2 4.99 -8.70 -4.87
CA MET A 2 3.57 -8.78 -5.25
C MET A 2 3.08 -10.23 -5.44
N ARG A 3 3.98 -11.19 -5.65
CA ARG A 3 3.62 -12.62 -5.73
C ARG A 3 3.02 -13.13 -4.41
N SER A 4 3.37 -12.52 -3.28
CA SER A 4 2.86 -12.95 -1.98
C SER A 4 1.35 -12.82 -1.86
N PHE A 5 0.71 -11.89 -2.58
CA PHE A 5 -0.75 -11.72 -2.50
C PHE A 5 -1.49 -12.92 -3.07
N ALA A 6 -1.02 -13.49 -4.18
CA ALA A 6 -1.60 -14.70 -4.76
C ALA A 6 -1.37 -15.90 -3.83
N ILE A 7 -0.17 -16.05 -3.29
CA ILE A 7 0.18 -17.12 -2.35
C ILE A 7 -0.66 -17.04 -1.07
N MET A 8 -0.78 -15.85 -0.46
CA MET A 8 -1.55 -15.68 0.77
C MET A 8 -3.06 -15.87 0.56
N ARG A 9 -3.56 -15.63 -0.66
CA ARG A 9 -4.97 -15.84 -0.99
C ARG A 9 -5.37 -17.32 -0.94
N GLU A 10 -4.43 -18.25 -1.11
CA GLU A 10 -4.65 -19.69 -0.96
C GLU A 10 -5.11 -20.09 0.45
N PHE A 11 -4.83 -19.26 1.47
CA PHE A 11 -5.29 -19.47 2.84
C PHE A 11 -6.75 -19.07 3.07
N GLY A 12 -7.45 -18.54 2.06
CA GLY A 12 -8.87 -18.19 2.15
C GLY A 12 -9.17 -16.96 3.02
N ALA A 13 -8.17 -16.14 3.31
CA ALA A 13 -8.30 -14.91 4.11
C ALA A 13 -8.16 -13.65 3.24
N PRO A 14 -8.78 -12.52 3.65
CA PRO A 14 -8.56 -11.23 3.00
C PRO A 14 -7.11 -10.76 3.12
N ILE A 15 -6.60 -10.15 2.06
CA ILE A 15 -5.22 -9.64 1.96
C ILE A 15 -5.21 -8.13 2.15
N VAL A 16 -4.51 -7.69 3.19
CA VAL A 16 -4.25 -6.27 3.46
C VAL A 16 -2.80 -5.95 3.07
N PHE A 17 -2.62 -4.90 2.26
CA PHE A 17 -1.29 -4.41 1.93
C PHE A 17 -0.95 -3.13 2.69
N ASP A 18 0.01 -3.24 3.60
CA ASP A 18 0.60 -2.10 4.30
C ASP A 18 1.60 -1.37 3.39
N VAL A 19 1.18 -0.25 2.82
CA VAL A 19 2.01 0.49 1.86
C VAL A 19 3.05 1.37 2.55
N THR A 20 2.80 1.83 3.78
CA THR A 20 3.70 2.73 4.51
C THR A 20 4.87 1.95 5.09
N HIS A 21 4.63 0.84 5.77
CA HIS A 21 5.69 0.03 6.38
C HIS A 21 6.48 -0.78 5.34
N SER A 22 5.90 -1.08 4.18
CA SER A 22 6.64 -1.69 3.07
C SER A 22 7.73 -0.79 2.48
N LEU A 23 7.71 0.51 2.80
CA LEU A 23 8.68 1.51 2.34
C LEU A 23 9.63 1.98 3.45
N GLN A 24 9.54 1.38 4.63
CA GLN A 24 10.48 1.65 5.71
C GLN A 24 11.90 1.26 5.28
N LEU A 25 12.85 2.07 5.73
CA LEU A 25 14.27 1.77 5.69
C LEU A 25 14.74 1.55 7.15
N PRO A 26 14.72 0.30 7.66
CA PRO A 26 15.08 0.02 9.05
C PRO A 26 16.49 0.50 9.36
N GLY A 27 16.63 1.33 10.40
CA GLY A 27 17.91 1.95 10.77
C GLY A 27 18.43 3.01 9.78
N GLY A 28 17.63 3.44 8.80
CA GLY A 28 18.03 4.37 7.74
C GLY A 28 18.46 5.76 8.20
N LEU A 29 18.10 6.17 9.42
CA LEU A 29 18.52 7.43 10.05
C LEU A 29 19.50 7.21 11.23
N GLY A 30 20.03 6.00 11.38
CA GLY A 30 20.93 5.59 12.46
C GLY A 30 20.24 5.36 13.81
N HIS A 31 19.49 6.34 14.30
CA HIS A 31 18.77 6.30 15.59
C HIS A 31 17.26 6.09 15.45
N ALA A 32 16.75 6.11 14.21
CA ALA A 32 15.34 5.95 13.87
C ALA A 32 15.20 5.26 12.51
N THR A 33 13.99 4.77 12.24
CA THR A 33 13.62 4.22 10.94
C THR A 33 13.48 5.35 9.91
N GLY A 34 14.11 5.18 8.75
CA GLY A 34 13.90 6.05 7.60
C GLY A 34 12.69 5.60 6.79
N GLY A 35 12.46 6.25 5.65
CA GLY A 35 11.32 5.94 4.81
C GLY A 35 11.44 6.53 3.42
N GLN A 36 10.65 6.00 2.50
CA GLN A 36 10.57 6.47 1.12
C GLN A 36 9.11 6.79 0.75
N SER A 37 8.49 7.69 1.51
CA SER A 37 7.08 8.08 1.34
C SER A 37 6.72 8.57 -0.07
N GLU A 38 7.70 9.03 -0.86
CA GLU A 38 7.53 9.38 -2.26
C GLU A 38 6.99 8.21 -3.11
N TYR A 39 7.18 6.96 -2.68
CA TYR A 39 6.70 5.76 -3.38
C TYR A 39 5.37 5.20 -2.86
N ILE A 40 4.71 5.83 -1.88
CA ILE A 40 3.42 5.34 -1.35
C ILE A 40 2.38 5.21 -2.47
N GLU A 41 2.18 6.26 -3.26
CA GLU A 41 1.18 6.25 -4.33
C GLU A 41 1.43 5.17 -5.40
N PRO A 42 2.62 5.09 -6.04
CA PRO A 42 2.86 4.04 -7.03
C PRO A 42 2.77 2.64 -6.43
N LEU A 43 3.23 2.43 -5.20
CA LEU A 43 3.19 1.11 -4.56
C LEU A 43 1.76 0.71 -4.17
N ALA A 44 0.95 1.64 -3.66
CA ALA A 44 -0.47 1.41 -3.38
C ALA A 44 -1.24 1.05 -4.66
N ARG A 45 -1.01 1.78 -5.76
CA ARG A 45 -1.60 1.45 -7.07
C ARG A 45 -1.20 0.06 -7.53
N ALA A 46 0.08 -0.30 -7.40
CA ALA A 46 0.58 -1.63 -7.78
C ALA A 46 -0.06 -2.74 -6.93
N GLY A 47 -0.21 -2.53 -5.62
CA GLY A 47 -0.84 -3.49 -4.72
C GLY A 47 -2.31 -3.73 -5.05
N VAL A 48 -3.08 -2.65 -5.27
CA VAL A 48 -4.49 -2.75 -5.67
C VAL A 48 -4.62 -3.42 -7.04
N ALA A 49 -3.79 -3.05 -8.02
CA ALA A 49 -3.78 -3.70 -9.34
C ALA A 49 -3.40 -5.18 -9.27
N ALA A 50 -2.54 -5.58 -8.32
CA ALA A 50 -2.19 -6.96 -8.05
C ALA A 50 -3.28 -7.74 -7.29
N GLY A 51 -4.38 -7.06 -6.92
CA GLY A 51 -5.57 -7.70 -6.35
C GLY A 51 -5.50 -7.89 -4.84
N VAL A 52 -5.03 -6.92 -4.07
CA VAL A 52 -5.26 -6.90 -2.61
C VAL A 52 -6.72 -6.53 -2.29
N ASP A 53 -7.22 -6.99 -1.15
CA ASP A 53 -8.60 -6.70 -0.71
C ASP A 53 -8.69 -5.38 0.06
N ALA A 54 -7.59 -4.95 0.69
CA ALA A 54 -7.49 -3.66 1.37
C ALA A 54 -6.07 -3.09 1.31
N VAL A 55 -5.97 -1.77 1.49
CA VAL A 55 -4.71 -1.05 1.70
C VAL A 55 -4.71 -0.50 3.12
N PHE A 56 -3.61 -0.72 3.83
CA PHE A 56 -3.30 -0.05 5.08
C PHE A 56 -2.30 1.08 4.80
N MET A 57 -2.53 2.25 5.39
CA MET A 57 -1.70 3.44 5.15
C MET A 57 -1.78 4.40 6.33
N GLU A 58 -0.63 4.86 6.79
CA GLU A 58 -0.52 5.96 7.76
C GLU A 58 -0.51 7.33 7.07
N VAL A 59 -1.17 8.29 7.71
CA VAL A 59 -1.39 9.64 7.18
C VAL A 59 -1.14 10.66 8.29
N HIS A 60 -0.56 11.81 7.92
CA HIS A 60 -0.31 12.91 8.85
C HIS A 60 -0.45 14.26 8.11
N GLU A 61 -0.93 15.30 8.78
CA GLU A 61 -1.06 16.64 8.17
C GLU A 61 0.29 17.28 7.85
N CYS A 62 1.33 16.87 8.59
CA CYS A 62 2.67 17.43 8.56
C CYS A 62 3.68 16.31 8.90
N PRO A 63 3.96 15.36 7.98
CA PRO A 63 4.75 14.15 8.27
C PRO A 63 6.09 14.40 8.95
N GLU A 64 6.75 15.51 8.64
CA GLU A 64 8.01 15.95 9.23
C GLU A 64 7.93 16.27 10.73
N ARG A 65 6.73 16.49 11.27
CA ARG A 65 6.46 16.69 12.70
C ARG A 65 5.82 15.48 13.38
N ALA A 66 5.64 14.37 12.67
CA ALA A 66 5.07 13.17 13.26
C ALA A 66 6.04 12.58 14.31
N PRO A 67 5.55 12.16 15.49
CA PRO A 67 6.40 11.63 16.56
C PRO A 67 6.98 10.24 16.26
N SER A 68 6.37 9.53 15.31
CA SER A 68 6.83 8.25 14.75
C SER A 68 6.50 8.22 13.26
N ASP A 69 7.28 7.47 12.50
CA ASP A 69 7.01 7.10 11.10
C ASP A 69 6.73 8.25 10.12
N GLY A 70 7.10 9.48 10.49
CA GLY A 70 7.01 10.66 9.62
C GLY A 70 7.59 10.45 8.21
N PRO A 71 8.79 9.86 8.06
CA PRO A 71 9.36 9.55 6.74
C PRO A 71 8.54 8.58 5.88
N ASN A 72 7.58 7.85 6.47
CA ASN A 72 6.72 6.86 5.83
C ASN A 72 5.25 7.28 5.76
N ALA A 73 4.85 8.40 6.36
CA ALA A 73 3.46 8.84 6.37
C ALA A 73 3.10 9.60 5.10
N LEU A 74 1.89 9.36 4.57
CA LEU A 74 1.35 10.15 3.47
C LEU A 74 0.89 11.52 4.00
N PRO A 75 1.20 12.64 3.31
CA PRO A 75 0.55 13.92 3.57
C PRO A 75 -0.99 13.82 3.44
N LEU A 76 -1.72 14.28 4.45
CA LEU A 76 -3.19 14.13 4.52
C LEU A 76 -3.92 14.73 3.30
N ASP A 77 -3.41 15.83 2.76
CA ASP A 77 -3.97 16.53 1.59
C ASP A 77 -3.93 15.68 0.29
N ARG A 78 -3.05 14.69 0.21
CA ARG A 78 -2.95 13.74 -0.90
C ARG A 78 -3.87 12.53 -0.75
N MET A 79 -4.46 12.31 0.42
CA MET A 79 -5.21 11.09 0.71
C MET A 79 -6.44 10.93 -0.19
N GLN A 80 -7.23 12.00 -0.39
CA GLN A 80 -8.48 11.91 -1.14
C GLN A 80 -8.26 11.53 -2.61
N SER A 81 -7.27 12.16 -3.26
CA SER A 81 -6.94 11.89 -4.66
C SER A 81 -6.41 10.47 -4.83
N LEU A 82 -5.55 10.01 -3.92
CA LEU A 82 -5.06 8.64 -3.92
C LEU A 82 -6.19 7.63 -3.73
N LEU A 83 -7.04 7.78 -2.72
CA LEU A 83 -8.16 6.84 -2.47
C LEU A 83 -9.13 6.76 -3.64
N THR A 84 -9.40 7.89 -4.31
CA THR A 84 -10.23 7.91 -5.53
C THR A 84 -9.60 7.06 -6.63
N MET A 85 -8.30 7.25 -6.88
CA MET A 85 -7.56 6.46 -7.86
C MET A 85 -7.52 4.97 -7.50
N LEU A 86 -7.27 4.62 -6.23
CA LEU A 86 -7.22 3.22 -5.78
C LEU A 86 -8.58 2.53 -5.95
N ARG A 87 -9.68 3.21 -5.63
CA ARG A 87 -11.03 2.70 -5.88
C ARG A 87 -11.25 2.42 -7.36
N ASP A 88 -10.85 3.34 -8.24
CA ASP A 88 -11.05 3.20 -9.68
C ASP A 88 -10.23 2.02 -10.26
N ILE A 89 -8.99 1.84 -9.78
CA ILE A 89 -8.17 0.67 -10.14
C ILE A 89 -8.82 -0.61 -9.65
N HIS A 90 -9.28 -0.66 -8.39
CA HIS A 90 -9.93 -1.84 -7.81
C HIS A 90 -11.16 -2.26 -8.63
N GLN A 91 -12.02 -1.30 -9.02
CA GLN A 91 -13.18 -1.56 -9.85
C GLN A 91 -12.79 -2.07 -11.25
N LEU A 92 -11.76 -1.48 -11.86
CA LEU A 92 -11.27 -1.89 -13.17
C LEU A 92 -10.77 -3.34 -13.18
N VAL A 93 -9.98 -3.74 -12.17
CA VAL A 93 -9.44 -5.10 -12.09
C VAL A 93 -10.48 -6.12 -11.61
N GLY A 94 -11.39 -5.74 -10.71
CA GLY A 94 -12.46 -6.61 -10.22
C GLY A 94 -13.54 -6.92 -11.26
N SER A 95 -13.71 -6.05 -12.27
CA SER A 95 -14.63 -6.27 -13.39
C SER A 95 -14.08 -7.25 -14.44
N GLN A 96 -12.80 -7.63 -14.36
CA GLN A 96 -12.22 -8.62 -15.26
C GLN A 96 -12.62 -10.03 -14.82
N PRO A 97 -13.10 -10.90 -15.73
CA PRO A 97 -13.38 -12.29 -15.37
C PRO A 97 -12.10 -12.94 -14.85
N ALA A 98 -12.15 -13.50 -13.64
CA ALA A 98 -11.02 -14.22 -13.06
C ALA A 98 -10.55 -15.28 -14.06
N LYS A 99 -9.32 -15.16 -14.55
CA LYS A 99 -8.72 -16.24 -15.34
C LYS A 99 -8.68 -17.47 -14.45
N GLN A 100 -9.39 -18.52 -14.82
CA GLN A 100 -9.41 -19.79 -14.11
C GLN A 100 -7.97 -20.19 -13.80
N ALA A 101 -7.63 -20.26 -12.51
CA ALA A 101 -6.41 -20.91 -12.07
C ALA A 101 -6.48 -22.35 -12.56
N LYS A 102 -5.51 -22.77 -13.38
CA LYS A 102 -5.43 -24.17 -13.82
C LYS A 102 -5.28 -25.05 -12.57
N ALA A 103 -6.17 -26.05 -12.48
CA ALA A 103 -6.13 -27.12 -11.49
C ALA A 103 -4.85 -27.96 -11.61
#